data_AF-A0A2D4G0J4-F1
#
_entry.id   AF-A0A2D4G0J4-F1
#
_cell.length_a   1.000
_cell.length_b   1.000
_cell.length_c   1.000
_cell.angle_alpha   90.00
_cell.angle_beta   90.00
_cell.angle_gamma   90.00
#
_symmetry.space_group_name_H-M   'P 1'
#
loop_
_entity.id
_entity.type
_entity.pdbx_description
1 polymer ?
#
loop_
_entity_poly.entity_id
_entity_poly.type
_entity_poly.pdbx_seq_one_letter_code
_entity_poly.pdbx_strand_id
1 'polypeptide(L)'
;HALIHVLGTGLLEWHGSELVTRPFIDCISKINLNHYIILLFISEWDFKTRSPESFLYRKTEMLKEYIAACGNRWLIFDPKAEGEKQEANLEKLFQTIDDLVRTNHGAPYFLRLTQQVVPADAFVEVSEPQQ
;
A
#
# COMPACT_ATOMS: atom_id res chain seq x y z
N HIS A 1 11.05 10.89 -0.96
CA HIS A 1 10.04 11.82 -1.50
C HIS A 1 8.70 11.12 -1.78
N ALA A 2 8.70 9.89 -2.29
CA ALA A 2 7.52 9.02 -2.39
C ALA A 2 7.88 7.59 -1.99
N LEU A 3 6.91 6.83 -1.50
CA LEU A 3 6.96 5.39 -1.26
C LEU A 3 5.89 4.72 -2.12
N ILE A 4 6.24 3.66 -2.83
CA ILE A 4 5.31 2.91 -3.66
C ILE A 4 5.10 1.55 -2.99
N HIS A 5 3.89 1.28 -2.52
CA HIS A 5 3.54 -0.03 -1.99
C HIS A 5 2.89 -0.86 -3.09
N VAL A 6 3.60 -1.87 -3.55
CA VAL A 6 3.15 -2.77 -4.60
C VAL A 6 2.29 -3.88 -3.99
N LEU A 7 1.05 -4.00 -4.46
CA LEU A 7 0.05 -4.94 -3.97
C LEU A 7 -0.38 -5.88 -5.10
N GLY A 8 -0.03 -7.16 -4.99
CA GLY A 8 -0.57 -8.19 -5.89
C GLY A 8 -2.02 -8.48 -5.52
N THR A 9 -2.93 -8.49 -6.49
CA THR A 9 -4.37 -8.67 -6.19
C THR A 9 -4.71 -10.01 -5.53
N GLY A 10 -3.92 -11.06 -5.79
CA GLY A 10 -4.06 -12.35 -5.13
C GLY A 10 -3.66 -12.35 -3.65
N LEU A 11 -2.79 -11.42 -3.23
CA LEU A 11 -2.38 -11.30 -1.83
C LEU A 11 -3.51 -10.74 -0.96
N LEU A 12 -4.35 -9.88 -1.52
CA LEU A 12 -5.45 -9.21 -0.81
C LEU A 12 -6.75 -10.03 -0.79
N GLU A 13 -6.80 -11.13 -1.52
CA GLU A 13 -7.92 -12.07 -1.56
C GLU A 13 -7.68 -13.29 -0.65
N TRP A 14 -6.46 -13.43 -0.11
CA TRP A 14 -6.12 -14.49 0.83
C TRP A 14 -6.75 -14.23 2.21
N HIS A 15 -7.33 -15.27 2.81
CA HIS A 15 -8.12 -15.18 4.06
C HIS A 15 -7.37 -14.55 5.24
N GLY A 16 -6.05 -14.69 5.34
CA GLY A 16 -5.25 -14.09 6.42
C GLY A 16 -4.58 -12.76 6.05
N SER A 17 -4.86 -12.20 4.87
CA SER A 17 -4.20 -10.99 4.37
C SER A 17 -4.45 -9.78 5.28
N GLU A 18 -5.61 -9.72 5.91
CA GLU A 18 -5.96 -8.69 6.87
C GLU A 18 -5.10 -8.72 8.14
N LEU A 19 -4.76 -9.91 8.65
CA LEU A 19 -3.91 -10.07 9.84
C LEU A 19 -2.49 -9.51 9.61
N VAL A 20 -2.02 -9.56 8.37
CA VAL A 20 -0.69 -9.04 7.99
C VAL A 20 -0.75 -7.56 7.60
N THR A 21 -1.80 -7.16 6.89
CA THR A 21 -1.90 -5.81 6.30
C THR A 21 -2.39 -4.78 7.32
N ARG A 22 -3.31 -5.14 8.22
CA ARG A 22 -3.88 -4.21 9.20
C ARG A 22 -2.82 -3.62 10.14
N PRO A 23 -1.91 -4.41 10.75
CA PRO A 23 -0.83 -3.85 11.59
C PRO A 23 0.07 -2.89 10.81
N PHE A 24 0.30 -3.17 9.52
CA PHE A 24 1.07 -2.27 8.66
C PHE A 24 0.33 -0.94 8.44
N ILE A 25 -0.96 -0.97 8.10
CA ILE A 25 -1.81 0.23 7.92
C ILE A 25 -1.83 1.08 9.20
N ASP A 26 -2.02 0.43 10.35
CA ASP A 26 -2.03 1.10 11.64
C ASP A 26 -0.66 1.73 11.94
N CYS A 27 0.44 1.03 11.64
CA CYS A 27 1.80 1.51 11.83
C CYS A 27 2.07 2.77 10.99
N ILE A 28 1.85 2.70 9.67
CA ILE A 28 2.11 3.83 8.77
C ILE A 28 1.24 5.04 9.09
N SER A 29 0.03 4.82 9.61
CA SER A 29 -0.87 5.90 10.03
C SER A 29 -0.35 6.56 11.31
N LYS A 30 0.09 5.77 12.30
CA LYS A 30 0.67 6.28 13.56
C LYS A 30 1.90 7.16 13.33
N ILE A 31 2.71 6.84 12.33
CA ILE A 31 3.92 7.61 12.00
C ILE A 31 3.68 8.64 10.88
N ASN A 32 2.43 8.84 10.43
CA ASN A 32 2.06 9.75 9.32
C ASN A 32 2.79 9.46 7.98
N LEU A 33 3.23 8.22 7.77
CA LEU A 33 3.86 7.78 6.52
C LEU A 33 2.84 7.61 5.39
N ASN A 34 1.57 7.42 5.74
CA ASN A 34 0.45 7.35 4.80
C ASN A 34 0.44 8.54 3.83
N HIS A 35 0.88 9.75 4.20
CA HIS A 35 0.97 10.91 3.30
C HIS A 35 2.07 10.82 2.24
N TYR A 36 2.92 9.79 2.28
CA TYR A 36 4.01 9.57 1.31
C TYR A 36 3.81 8.31 0.48
N ILE A 37 2.72 7.57 0.67
CA ILE A 37 2.50 6.27 0.03
C ILE A 37 1.57 6.38 -1.19
N ILE A 38 1.98 5.78 -2.30
CA ILE A 38 1.16 5.46 -3.48
C ILE A 38 0.93 3.96 -3.49
N LEU A 39 -0.31 3.53 -3.66
CA LEU A 39 -0.67 2.11 -3.77
C LEU A 39 -0.65 1.67 -5.22
N LEU A 40 0.21 0.71 -5.56
CA LEU A 40 0.33 0.18 -6.92
C LEU A 40 -0.18 -1.26 -6.96
N PHE A 41 -1.36 -1.46 -7.53
CA PHE A 41 -1.95 -2.77 -7.68
C PHE A 41 -1.45 -3.45 -8.95
N ILE A 42 -0.78 -4.59 -8.81
CA ILE A 42 -0.42 -5.42 -9.98
C ILE A 42 -1.57 -6.38 -10.24
N SER A 43 -2.24 -6.22 -11.38
CA SER A 43 -3.39 -7.03 -11.75
C SER A 43 -3.47 -7.17 -13.26
N GLU A 44 -3.89 -8.33 -13.76
CA GLU A 44 -4.32 -8.52 -15.15
C GLU A 44 -5.72 -7.91 -15.38
N TRP A 45 -5.98 -6.75 -14.79
CA TRP A 45 -7.28 -6.11 -14.82
C TRP A 45 -7.55 -5.55 -16.22
N ASP A 46 -8.58 -6.06 -16.87
CA ASP A 46 -8.98 -5.55 -18.18
C ASP A 46 -9.70 -4.21 -18.06
N PHE A 47 -8.94 -3.12 -18.21
CA PHE A 47 -9.45 -1.75 -18.23
C PHE A 47 -10.39 -1.45 -19.41
N LYS A 48 -10.47 -2.30 -20.44
CA LYS A 48 -11.42 -2.09 -21.55
C LYS A 48 -12.86 -2.44 -21.16
N THR A 49 -13.03 -3.38 -20.23
CA THR A 49 -14.34 -3.92 -19.86
C THR A 49 -14.79 -3.51 -18.47
N ARG A 50 -13.88 -3.00 -17.63
CA ARG A 50 -14.17 -2.69 -16.23
C ARG A 50 -13.52 -1.38 -15.79
N SER A 51 -14.33 -0.53 -15.15
CA SER A 51 -13.84 0.73 -14.60
C SER A 51 -12.98 0.51 -13.34
N PRO A 52 -12.03 1.40 -13.03
CA PRO A 52 -11.27 1.35 -11.78
C PRO A 52 -12.16 1.35 -10.53
N GLU A 53 -13.30 2.02 -10.54
CA GLU A 53 -14.24 2.05 -9.41
C GLU A 53 -14.82 0.66 -9.14
N SER A 54 -15.07 -0.12 -10.19
CA SER A 54 -15.54 -1.50 -10.06
C SER A 54 -14.48 -2.45 -9.48
N PHE A 55 -13.19 -2.08 -9.56
CA PHE A 55 -12.11 -2.79 -8.86
C PHE A 55 -12.27 -2.62 -7.34
N LEU A 56 -12.54 -1.40 -6.86
CA LEU A 56 -12.70 -1.11 -5.43
C LEU A 56 -13.95 -1.74 -4.82
N TYR A 57 -15.04 -1.82 -5.59
CA TYR A 57 -16.31 -2.40 -5.13
C TYR A 57 -16.15 -3.83 -4.61
N ARG A 58 -15.25 -4.61 -5.22
CA ARG A 58 -15.03 -6.03 -4.89
C ARG A 58 -14.05 -6.26 -3.75
N LYS A 59 -13.47 -5.20 -3.17
CA LYS A 59 -12.39 -5.32 -2.19
C LYS A 59 -12.89 -5.17 -0.75
N THR A 60 -12.10 -5.74 0.17
CA THR A 60 -12.36 -5.71 1.61
C THR A 60 -12.41 -4.28 2.14
N GLU A 61 -13.13 -4.07 3.23
CA GLU A 61 -13.22 -2.75 3.86
C GLU A 61 -11.85 -2.24 4.33
N MET A 62 -11.01 -3.15 4.86
CA MET A 62 -9.61 -2.86 5.20
C MET A 62 -8.83 -2.24 4.04
N LEU A 63 -9.00 -2.75 2.81
CA LEU A 63 -8.29 -2.19 1.66
C LEU A 63 -8.80 -0.78 1.31
N LYS A 64 -10.12 -0.55 1.42
CA LYS A 64 -10.70 0.78 1.19
C LYS A 64 -10.21 1.78 2.23
N GLU A 65 -10.15 1.39 3.50
CA GLU A 65 -9.56 2.18 4.58
C GLU A 65 -8.10 2.51 4.25
N TYR A 66 -7.34 1.54 3.74
CA TYR A 66 -5.94 1.77 3.38
C TYR A 66 -5.79 2.79 2.24
N ILE A 67 -6.61 2.65 1.19
CA ILE A 67 -6.64 3.59 0.07
C ILE A 67 -7.02 5.00 0.54
N ALA A 68 -8.03 5.10 1.39
CA ALA A 68 -8.47 6.38 1.96
C ALA A 68 -7.38 7.02 2.82
N ALA A 69 -6.71 6.24 3.67
CA ALA A 69 -5.59 6.70 4.49
C ALA A 69 -4.42 7.22 3.63
N CYS A 70 -4.21 6.65 2.43
CA CYS A 70 -3.22 7.11 1.46
C CYS A 70 -3.73 8.24 0.55
N GLY A 71 -4.81 8.93 0.90
CA GLY A 71 -5.34 10.06 0.14
C GLY A 71 -5.90 9.67 -1.24
N ASN A 72 -6.42 8.45 -1.40
CA ASN A 72 -6.91 7.90 -2.66
C ASN A 72 -5.86 7.88 -3.79
N ARG A 73 -4.57 7.84 -3.44
CA ARG A 73 -3.47 7.72 -4.40
C ARG A 73 -3.21 6.24 -4.68
N TRP A 74 -3.89 5.73 -5.70
CA TRP A 74 -3.70 4.35 -6.13
C TRP A 74 -3.73 4.22 -7.64
N LEU A 75 -3.04 3.20 -8.14
CA LEU A 75 -2.92 2.88 -9.55
C LEU A 75 -3.06 1.38 -9.73
N ILE A 76 -3.62 0.94 -10.86
CA ILE A 76 -3.53 -0.46 -11.28
C ILE A 76 -2.52 -0.51 -12.42
N PHE A 77 -1.65 -1.50 -12.36
CA PHE A 77 -0.64 -1.78 -13.35
C PHE A 77 -0.91 -3.17 -13.92
N ASP A 78 -1.04 -3.22 -15.25
CA ASP A 78 -1.05 -4.48 -15.98
C ASP A 78 0.39 -4.84 -16.38
N PRO A 79 0.99 -5.88 -15.79
CA PRO A 79 2.36 -6.27 -16.10
C PRO A 79 2.53 -6.79 -17.54
N LYS A 80 1.43 -7.10 -18.24
CA LYS A 80 1.42 -7.54 -19.64
C LYS A 80 1.16 -6.39 -20.63
N ALA A 81 1.07 -5.15 -20.16
CA ALA A 81 0.92 -4.00 -21.03
C ALA A 81 2.21 -3.80 -21.86
N GLU A 82 2.05 -3.60 -23.17
CA GLU A 82 3.14 -3.36 -24.11
C GLU A 82 2.88 -2.09 -24.93
N GLY A 83 3.96 -1.50 -25.47
CA GLY A 83 3.91 -0.32 -26.34
C GLY A 83 3.28 0.89 -25.64
N GLU A 84 2.40 1.59 -26.34
CA GLU A 84 1.74 2.83 -25.86
C GLU A 84 1.03 2.66 -24.51
N LYS A 85 0.49 1.46 -24.22
CA LYS A 85 -0.17 1.20 -22.93
C LYS A 85 0.81 1.13 -21.78
N GLN A 86 2.00 0.57 -22.02
CA GLN A 86 3.06 0.53 -21.02
C GLN A 86 3.53 1.95 -20.71
N GLU A 87 3.74 2.76 -21.76
CA GLU A 87 4.14 4.16 -21.62
C GLU A 87 3.09 4.97 -20.86
N ALA A 88 1.80 4.84 -21.21
CA ALA A 88 0.72 5.52 -20.49
C ALA A 88 0.63 5.11 -19.01
N ASN A 89 0.84 3.83 -18.69
CA ASN A 89 0.88 3.36 -17.30
C ASN A 89 2.04 3.98 -16.52
N LEU A 90 3.22 4.10 -17.14
CA LEU A 90 4.40 4.73 -16.55
C LEU A 90 4.21 6.25 -16.40
N GLU A 91 3.67 6.92 -17.40
CA GLU A 91 3.36 8.35 -17.37
C GLU A 91 2.43 8.67 -16.20
N LYS A 92 1.36 7.90 -16.02
CA LYS A 92 0.43 8.06 -14.91
C LYS A 92 1.11 7.85 -13.55
N LEU A 93 2.04 6.90 -13.45
CA LEU A 93 2.82 6.68 -12.23
C LEU A 93 3.71 7.88 -11.92
N PHE A 94 4.47 8.38 -12.90
CA PHE A 94 5.33 9.55 -12.73
C PHE A 94 4.53 10.80 -12.36
N GLN A 95 3.40 11.04 -13.03
CA GLN A 95 2.51 12.15 -12.70
C GLN A 95 2.00 12.07 -11.25
N THR A 96 1.62 10.87 -10.80
CA THR A 96 1.18 10.66 -9.41
C THR A 96 2.32 10.89 -8.41
N ILE A 97 3.56 10.51 -8.76
CA ILE A 97 4.75 10.81 -7.95
C ILE A 97 4.99 12.31 -7.88
N ASP A 98 4.97 13.01 -9.01
CA ASP A 98 5.21 14.45 -9.07
C ASP A 98 4.16 15.23 -8.25
N ASP A 99 2.89 14.85 -8.37
CA ASP A 99 1.79 15.42 -7.58
C ASP A 99 1.98 15.18 -6.08
N LEU A 100 2.43 13.98 -5.71
CA LEU A 100 2.73 13.64 -4.32
C LEU A 100 3.89 14.49 -3.78
N VAL A 101 4.99 14.58 -4.52
CA VAL A 101 6.17 15.35 -4.11
C VAL A 101 5.81 16.83 -3.99
N ARG A 102 5.03 17.37 -4.92
CA ARG A 102 4.53 18.74 -4.87
C ARG A 102 3.62 18.98 -3.66
N THR A 103 2.71 18.06 -3.37
CA THR A 103 1.82 18.12 -2.19
C THR A 103 2.62 18.13 -0.89
N ASN A 104 3.73 17.38 -0.85
CA ASN A 104 4.66 17.35 0.29
C ASN A 104 5.73 18.46 0.23
N HIS A 105 5.57 19.47 -0.62
CA HIS A 105 6.50 20.60 -0.78
C HIS A 105 7.96 20.19 -1.06
N GLY A 106 8.17 19.03 -1.70
CA GLY A 106 9.50 18.48 -1.92
C GLY A 106 10.17 17.92 -0.65
N ALA A 107 9.53 17.94 0.51
CA ALA A 107 10.10 17.39 1.73
C ALA A 107 10.15 15.86 1.65
N PRO A 108 11.29 15.21 1.93
CA PRO A 108 11.32 13.78 2.16
C PRO A 108 10.75 13.43 3.54
N TYR A 109 10.22 12.22 3.67
CA TYR A 109 9.81 11.69 4.96
C TYR A 109 11.04 11.28 5.78
N PHE A 110 11.07 11.66 7.06
CA PHE A 110 12.10 11.25 8.02
C PHE A 110 11.46 10.52 9.19
N LEU A 111 11.87 9.26 9.40
CA LEU A 111 11.50 8.51 10.60
C LEU A 111 12.52 8.79 11.70
N ARG A 112 12.08 9.36 12.81
CA ARG A 112 12.92 9.42 14.01
C ARG A 112 12.85 8.06 14.72
N LEU A 113 13.86 7.23 14.52
CA LEU A 113 14.03 6.00 15.29
C LEU A 113 14.37 6.36 16.74
N THR A 114 13.37 6.37 17.61
CA THR A 114 13.63 6.30 19.05
C THR A 114 14.00 4.86 19.35
N GLN A 115 15.14 4.61 19.99
CA GLN A 115 15.41 3.30 20.59
C GLN A 115 14.28 3.01 21.59
N GLN A 116 13.28 2.23 21.19
CA GLN A 116 12.46 1.55 22.16
C GLN A 116 13.36 0.44 22.71
N VAL A 117 13.91 0.69 23.89
CA VAL A 117 14.40 -0.39 24.75
C VAL A 117 13.15 -1.20 25.06
N VAL A 118 12.93 -2.28 24.30
CA VAL A 118 11.92 -3.27 24.66
C VAL A 118 12.45 -3.89 25.96
N PRO A 119 11.77 -3.68 27.10
CA PRO A 119 12.28 -4.22 28.34
C PRO A 119 12.24 -5.76 28.23
N ALA A 120 13.30 -6.40 28.71
CA ALA A 120 13.55 -7.83 28.47
C ALA A 120 12.47 -8.75 29.08
N ASP A 121 11.58 -8.18 29.90
CA ASP A 121 10.41 -8.81 30.52
C ASP A 121 9.17 -8.86 29.60
N ALA A 122 9.19 -8.19 28.45
CA ALA A 122 8.07 -8.21 27.49
C ALA A 122 8.04 -9.46 26.58
N PHE A 123 9.04 -10.35 26.68
CA PHE A 123 9.00 -11.65 26.01
C PHE A 123 8.15 -12.62 26.84
N VAL A 124 6.89 -12.83 26.43
CA VAL A 124 6.13 -13.99 26.89
C VAL A 124 6.68 -15.19 26.13
N GLU A 125 7.44 -16.05 26.82
CA GLU A 125 7.76 -17.39 26.31
C GLU A 125 6.44 -18.12 26.05
N VAL A 126 6.15 -18.39 24.78
CA VAL A 126 5.08 -19.31 24.42
C VAL A 126 5.60 -20.71 24.73
N SER A 127 5.24 -21.23 25.91
CA SER A 127 5.52 -22.62 26.27
C SER A 127 4.87 -23.55 25.23
N GLU A 128 5.66 -24.44 24.65
CA GLU A 128 5.14 -25.50 23.78
C GLU A 128 4.08 -26.33 24.53
N PRO A 129 3.01 -26.77 23.86
CA PRO A 129 2.04 -27.66 24.48
C PRO A 129 2.72 -28.99 24.81
N GLN A 130 2.73 -29.35 26.10
CA GLN A 130 3.19 -30.68 26.52
C GLN A 130 2.25 -31.74 25.93
N GLN A 131 2.87 -32.74 25.28
CA GLN A 131 2.25 -33.93 24.70
C GLN A 131 1.39 -34.72 25.69
#